data_AF-A0A1J4V5U4-F1
#
_entry.id   AF-A0A1J4V5U4-F1
#
_cell.length_a   1.000
_cell.length_b   1.000
_cell.length_c   1.000
_cell.angle_alpha   90.00
_cell.angle_beta   90.00
_cell.angle_gamma   90.00
#
_symmetry.space_group_name_H-M   'P 1'
#
loop_
_entity.id
_entity.type
_entity.pdbx_description
1 polymer ?
#
loop_
_entity_poly.entity_id
_entity_poly.type
_entity_poly.pdbx_seq_one_letter_code
_entity_poly.pdbx_strand_id
1 'polypeptide(L)'
;MKKINVGHVFRRMFVPFDRDKTKISMFPDRDWMFVVVFFVICAVVVVGVHYYLFVKLADRALFANDVENTGKIDYASMLDVDKLKQAQQFFDSKSVAFEKASHEDPSTIIDPSL
;
A
#
# COMPACT_ATOMS: atom_id res chain seq x y z
N MET A 1 -3.86 37.98 -20.53
CA MET A 1 -3.21 37.00 -19.64
C MET A 1 -2.08 37.69 -18.88
N LYS A 2 -2.18 37.79 -17.55
CA LYS A 2 -1.23 38.53 -16.70
C LYS A 2 -0.02 37.62 -16.43
N LYS A 3 1.18 38.00 -16.89
CA LYS A 3 2.41 37.25 -16.63
C LYS A 3 2.67 37.23 -15.12
N ILE A 4 2.50 36.07 -14.49
CA ILE A 4 2.79 35.91 -13.06
C ILE A 4 4.31 35.94 -12.92
N ASN A 5 4.83 37.03 -12.36
CA ASN A 5 6.24 37.22 -12.13
C ASN A 5 6.63 36.48 -10.83
N VAL A 6 7.06 35.24 -10.99
CA VAL A 6 7.34 34.29 -9.90
C VAL A 6 8.28 34.88 -8.85
N GLY A 7 9.30 35.65 -9.26
CA GLY A 7 10.25 36.29 -8.34
C GLY A 7 9.60 37.30 -7.38
N HIS A 8 8.53 37.99 -7.80
CA HIS A 8 7.83 38.95 -6.96
C HIS A 8 6.95 38.25 -5.89
N VAL A 9 6.48 37.03 -6.19
CA VAL A 9 5.71 36.21 -5.24
C VAL A 9 6.62 35.68 -4.13
N PHE A 10 7.80 35.16 -4.50
CA PHE A 10 8.82 34.75 -3.53
C PHE A 10 9.29 35.90 -2.65
N ARG A 11 9.51 37.10 -3.23
CA ARG A 11 9.94 38.26 -2.44
C ARG A 11 8.91 38.65 -1.38
N ARG A 12 7.61 38.51 -1.65
CA ARG A 12 6.54 38.72 -0.65
C ARG A 12 6.50 37.65 0.44
N MET A 13 6.86 36.41 0.15
CA MET A 13 6.93 35.34 1.18
C MET A 13 8.03 35.60 2.22
N PHE A 14 9.13 36.27 1.86
CA PHE A 14 10.26 36.52 2.76
C PHE A 14 10.21 37.87 3.49
N VAL A 15 9.06 38.55 3.53
CA VAL A 15 8.86 39.83 4.26
C VAL A 15 8.44 39.67 5.75
N PRO A 16 8.44 38.51 6.45
CA PRO A 16 7.78 38.45 7.76
C PRO A 16 8.66 38.90 8.93
N PHE A 17 9.94 39.22 8.74
CA PHE A 17 10.78 39.72 9.84
C PHE A 17 10.61 41.24 9.98
N ASP A 18 9.39 41.64 10.32
CA ASP A 18 9.19 42.94 10.95
C ASP A 18 10.03 42.94 12.24
N ARG A 19 10.91 43.92 12.36
CA ARG A 19 12.00 43.95 13.36
C ARG A 19 11.48 44.10 14.80
N ASP A 20 10.17 44.27 14.97
CA ASP A 20 9.51 44.60 16.22
C ASP A 20 8.65 43.44 16.74
N LYS A 21 9.22 42.68 17.68
CA LYS A 21 8.59 41.49 18.30
C LYS A 21 7.31 41.79 19.09
N THR A 22 6.99 43.06 19.32
CA THR A 22 5.88 43.50 20.19
C THR A 22 4.54 43.68 19.46
N LYS A 23 4.52 43.64 18.12
CA LYS A 23 3.30 43.75 17.30
C LYS A 23 3.19 42.58 16.33
N ILE A 24 2.87 41.40 16.86
CA ILE A 24 2.45 40.28 16.00
C ILE A 24 0.99 40.55 15.61
N SER A 25 0.78 41.29 14.52
CA SER A 25 -0.54 41.35 13.88
C SER A 25 -0.75 40.10 13.03
N MET A 26 -1.84 39.38 13.32
CA MET A 26 -2.30 38.25 12.52
C MET A 26 -2.82 38.79 11.19
N PHE A 27 -2.29 38.29 10.09
CA PHE A 27 -2.72 38.64 8.74
C PHE A 27 -3.12 37.35 8.03
N PRO A 28 -4.42 37.07 7.88
CA PRO A 28 -4.90 35.76 7.46
C PRO A 28 -4.30 35.31 6.13
N ASP A 29 -4.23 36.18 5.13
CA ASP A 29 -3.66 35.83 3.81
C ASP A 29 -2.19 35.41 3.88
N ARG A 30 -1.40 36.08 4.72
CA ARG A 30 0.02 35.78 4.91
C ARG A 30 0.20 34.49 5.69
N ASP A 31 -0.54 34.34 6.77
CA ASP A 31 -0.39 33.22 7.69
C ASP A 31 -0.84 31.91 7.00
N TRP A 32 -1.93 31.95 6.23
CA TRP A 32 -2.35 30.83 5.37
C TRP A 32 -1.31 30.49 4.29
N MET A 33 -0.70 31.49 3.67
CA MET A 33 0.38 31.26 2.70
C MET A 33 1.57 30.53 3.36
N PHE A 34 1.96 30.89 4.57
CA PHE A 34 3.01 30.17 5.31
C PHE A 34 2.63 28.73 5.62
N VAL A 35 1.39 28.47 6.05
CA VAL A 35 0.91 27.10 6.30
C VAL A 35 0.94 26.27 5.02
N VAL A 36 0.50 26.82 3.89
CA VAL A 36 0.53 26.13 2.59
C VAL A 36 1.96 25.83 2.15
N VAL A 37 2.86 26.80 2.26
CA VAL A 37 4.28 26.63 1.91
C VAL A 37 4.92 25.55 2.78
N PHE A 38 4.69 25.60 4.09
CA PHE A 38 5.17 24.59 5.03
C PHE A 38 4.64 23.20 4.68
N PHE A 39 3.34 23.09 4.41
CA PHE A 39 2.71 21.82 4.01
C PHE A 39 3.31 21.26 2.72
N VAL A 40 3.55 22.11 1.71
CA VAL A 40 4.19 21.69 0.46
C VAL A 40 5.61 21.17 0.70
N ILE A 41 6.39 21.84 1.55
CA ILE A 41 7.73 21.38 1.93
C ILE A 41 7.65 20.01 2.60
N CYS A 42 6.75 19.83 3.58
CA CYS A 42 6.53 18.54 4.23
C CYS A 42 6.12 17.45 3.22
N ALA A 43 5.22 17.77 2.29
CA ALA A 43 4.78 16.84 1.25
C ALA A 43 5.96 16.40 0.35
N VAL A 44 6.82 17.33 -0.06
CA VAL A 44 8.03 17.02 -0.85
C VAL A 44 8.97 16.11 -0.07
N VAL A 45 9.17 16.36 1.23
CA VAL A 45 9.98 15.49 2.09
C VAL A 45 9.39 14.09 2.20
N VAL A 46 8.07 13.98 2.43
CA VAL A 46 7.38 12.68 2.53
C VAL A 46 7.50 11.90 1.22
N VAL A 47 7.28 12.55 0.07
CA VAL A 47 7.45 11.94 -1.25
C VAL A 47 8.90 11.50 -1.46
N GLY A 48 9.87 12.34 -1.09
CA GLY A 48 11.30 12.02 -1.17
C GLY A 48 11.68 10.81 -0.32
N VAL A 49 11.14 10.71 0.90
CA VAL A 49 11.34 9.56 1.78
C VAL A 49 10.71 8.30 1.20
N HIS A 50 9.48 8.38 0.68
CA HIS A 50 8.81 7.24 0.04
C HIS A 50 9.57 6.76 -1.20
N TYR A 51 10.01 7.70 -2.05
CA TYR A 51 10.82 7.39 -3.22
C TYR A 51 12.14 6.72 -2.82
N TYR A 52 12.84 7.25 -1.81
CA TYR A 52 14.07 6.66 -1.30
C TYR A 52 13.85 5.25 -0.74
N LEU A 53 12.78 5.03 0.04
CA LEU A 53 12.43 3.71 0.54
C LEU A 53 12.10 2.74 -0.60
N PHE A 54 11.37 3.20 -1.62
CA PHE A 54 11.02 2.41 -2.78
C PHE A 54 12.26 1.99 -3.58
N VAL A 55 13.17 2.93 -3.86
CA VAL A 55 14.46 2.62 -4.51
C VAL A 55 15.28 1.65 -3.66
N LYS A 56 15.38 1.88 -2.34
CA LYS A 56 16.13 0.99 -1.45
C LYS A 56 15.52 -0.41 -1.34
N LEU A 57 14.20 -0.53 -1.44
CA LEU A 57 13.49 -1.83 -1.51
C LEU A 57 13.73 -2.50 -2.86
N ALA A 58 13.71 -1.77 -3.96
CA ALA A 58 14.03 -2.27 -5.29
C ALA A 58 15.48 -2.74 -5.36
N ASP A 59 16.44 -1.96 -4.83
CA ASP A 59 17.84 -2.35 -4.72
C ASP A 59 17.97 -3.62 -3.88
N ARG A 60 17.29 -3.70 -2.72
CA ARG A 60 17.26 -4.93 -1.92
C ARG A 60 16.64 -6.11 -2.65
N ALA A 61 15.66 -5.91 -3.53
CA ALA A 61 15.10 -6.97 -4.36
C ALA A 61 16.09 -7.40 -5.47
N LEU A 62 16.82 -6.45 -6.06
CA LEU A 62 17.87 -6.72 -7.05
C LEU A 62 19.08 -7.43 -6.41
N PHE A 63 19.49 -7.03 -5.21
CA PHE A 63 20.54 -7.69 -4.43
C PHE A 63 20.05 -8.95 -3.70
N ALA A 64 18.74 -9.12 -3.47
CA ALA A 64 18.20 -10.39 -3.01
C ALA A 64 18.34 -11.46 -4.09
N ASN A 65 18.18 -11.10 -5.37
CA ASN A 65 18.43 -12.03 -6.48
C ASN A 65 19.91 -12.44 -6.61
N ASP A 66 20.86 -11.59 -6.20
CA ASP A 66 22.29 -11.93 -6.19
C ASP A 66 22.76 -12.65 -4.90
N VAL A 67 22.08 -12.42 -3.76
CA VAL A 67 22.35 -13.16 -2.51
C VAL A 67 21.58 -14.49 -2.47
N GLU A 68 20.57 -14.70 -3.32
CA GLU A 68 19.90 -15.99 -3.50
C GLU A 68 20.77 -17.02 -4.26
N ASN A 69 21.91 -16.62 -4.83
CA ASN A 69 22.94 -17.57 -5.28
C ASN A 69 23.84 -18.09 -4.14
N THR A 70 23.75 -17.53 -2.93
CA THR A 70 24.46 -18.02 -1.73
C THR A 70 23.53 -18.52 -0.62
N GLY A 71 22.21 -18.41 -0.80
CA GLY A 71 21.23 -18.86 0.17
C GLY A 71 19.88 -19.05 -0.47
N LYS A 72 19.70 -20.22 -1.08
CA LYS A 72 18.46 -20.81 -1.59
C LYS A 72 17.25 -20.51 -0.66
N ILE A 73 16.55 -19.40 -0.86
CA ILE A 73 15.20 -19.23 -0.31
C ILE A 73 14.28 -19.76 -1.38
N ASP A 74 14.11 -21.07 -1.34
CA ASP A 74 13.27 -21.82 -2.26
C ASP A 74 11.81 -21.34 -2.12
N TYR A 75 11.38 -20.39 -2.95
CA TYR A 75 9.98 -19.97 -3.03
C TYR A 75 9.05 -21.14 -3.43
N ALA A 76 9.59 -22.26 -3.95
CA ALA A 76 8.83 -23.49 -4.16
C ALA A 76 8.50 -24.21 -2.83
N SER A 77 9.18 -23.89 -1.73
CA SER A 77 8.88 -24.44 -0.39
C SER A 77 7.75 -23.70 0.34
N MET A 78 7.36 -22.49 -0.10
CA MET A 78 6.18 -21.78 0.43
C MET A 78 4.87 -22.28 -0.16
N LEU A 79 4.89 -22.89 -1.36
CA LEU A 79 3.74 -23.53 -1.95
C LEU A 79 3.80 -25.02 -1.63
N ASP A 80 3.12 -25.44 -0.56
CA ASP A 80 2.99 -26.86 -0.20
C ASP A 80 2.09 -27.54 -1.25
N VAL A 81 2.71 -27.96 -2.36
CA VAL A 81 2.06 -28.59 -3.52
C VAL A 81 1.28 -29.83 -3.09
N ASP A 82 1.74 -30.53 -2.05
CA ASP A 82 1.06 -31.69 -1.50
C ASP A 82 -0.25 -31.31 -0.81
N LYS A 83 -0.29 -30.20 -0.05
CA LYS A 83 -1.53 -29.67 0.50
C LYS A 83 -2.49 -29.18 -0.58
N LEU A 84 -1.98 -28.55 -1.64
CA LEU A 84 -2.80 -28.11 -2.77
C LEU A 84 -3.43 -29.31 -3.48
N LYS A 85 -2.65 -30.37 -3.70
CA LYS A 85 -3.10 -31.62 -4.31
C LYS A 85 -4.09 -32.36 -3.41
N GLN A 86 -3.88 -32.38 -2.09
CA GLN A 86 -4.84 -32.92 -1.13
C GLN A 86 -6.16 -32.15 -1.13
N ALA A 87 -6.11 -30.81 -1.19
CA ALA A 87 -7.31 -29.98 -1.28
C ALA A 87 -8.08 -30.25 -2.58
N GLN A 88 -7.38 -30.34 -3.72
CA GLN A 88 -7.99 -30.69 -4.99
C GLN A 88 -8.66 -32.08 -4.94
N GLN A 89 -7.95 -33.10 -4.45
CA GLN A 89 -8.49 -34.46 -4.30
C GLN A 89 -9.70 -34.52 -3.37
N PHE A 90 -9.72 -33.69 -2.31
CA PHE A 90 -10.88 -33.58 -1.43
C PHE A 90 -12.11 -33.07 -2.18
N PHE A 91 -11.97 -32.01 -2.98
CA PHE A 91 -13.09 -31.48 -3.77
C PHE A 91 -13.56 -32.46 -4.85
N ASP A 92 -12.63 -33.13 -5.53
CA ASP A 92 -12.94 -34.14 -6.54
C ASP A 92 -13.68 -35.36 -5.92
N SER A 93 -13.31 -35.77 -4.70
CA SER A 93 -14.00 -36.86 -4.00
C SER A 93 -15.43 -36.48 -3.59
N LYS A 94 -15.66 -35.20 -3.25
CA LYS A 94 -16.97 -34.68 -2.85
C LYS A 94 -17.90 -34.50 -4.04
N SER A 95 -17.38 -34.08 -5.20
CA SER A 95 -18.18 -33.97 -6.43
C SER A 95 -18.66 -35.35 -6.89
N VAL A 96 -17.79 -36.37 -6.88
CA VAL A 96 -18.17 -37.75 -7.21
C VAL A 96 -19.18 -38.32 -6.21
N ALA A 97 -19.01 -38.06 -4.91
CA ALA A 97 -19.98 -38.49 -3.90
C ALA A 97 -21.34 -37.80 -4.05
N PHE A 98 -21.36 -36.52 -4.44
CA PHE A 98 -22.59 -35.77 -4.70
C PHE A 98 -23.29 -36.26 -5.96
N GLU A 99 -22.56 -36.48 -7.05
CA GLU A 99 -23.10 -37.05 -8.29
C GLU A 99 -23.69 -38.44 -8.05
N LYS A 100 -22.98 -39.28 -7.28
CA LYS A 100 -23.48 -40.59 -6.87
C LYS A 100 -24.74 -40.49 -6.02
N ALA A 101 -24.78 -39.60 -5.03
CA ALA A 101 -25.96 -39.37 -4.20
C ALA A 101 -27.13 -38.70 -4.96
N SER A 102 -26.85 -38.01 -6.07
CA SER A 102 -27.86 -37.41 -6.94
C SER A 102 -28.47 -38.42 -7.93
N HIS A 103 -27.77 -39.53 -8.19
CA HIS A 103 -28.21 -40.59 -9.10
C HIS A 103 -28.70 -41.85 -8.38
N GLU A 104 -28.38 -42.03 -7.10
CA GLU A 104 -29.03 -43.03 -6.25
C GLU A 104 -30.40 -42.50 -5.79
N ASP A 105 -31.48 -43.25 -6.03
CA ASP A 105 -32.80 -42.95 -5.47
C ASP A 105 -32.68 -42.77 -3.95
N PRO A 106 -33.41 -41.82 -3.33
CA PRO A 106 -33.28 -41.52 -1.90
C PRO A 106 -33.57 -42.77 -1.08
N SER A 107 -32.51 -43.41 -0.58
CA SER A 107 -32.65 -44.59 0.27
C SER A 107 -33.16 -44.13 1.64
N THR A 108 -34.43 -44.42 1.90
CA THR A 108 -35.11 -44.35 3.20
C THR A 108 -34.92 -43.05 3.98
N ILE A 109 -35.91 -42.15 3.89
CA ILE A 109 -36.10 -41.05 4.83
C ILE A 109 -36.33 -41.68 6.22
N ILE A 110 -35.31 -41.63 7.09
CA ILE A 110 -35.49 -41.94 8.51
C ILE A 110 -36.01 -40.65 9.15
N ASP A 111 -37.32 -40.60 9.38
CA ASP A 111 -37.97 -39.52 10.12
C ASP A 111 -37.62 -39.65 11.62
N PRO A 112 -36.93 -38.67 12.23
CA PRO A 112 -36.60 -38.70 13.65
C PRO A 112 -37.78 -38.37 14.59
N SER A 113 -39.02 -38.27 14.07
CA SER A 113 -40.21 -37.92 14.86
C SER A 113 -41.13 -39.09 15.27
N LEU A 114 -40.70 -40.35 15.06
CA LEU A 114 -41.42 -41.56 15.51
C LEU A 114 -40.87 -42.13 16.83
#